data_AF-A0AAD1WGE8-F1
#
_entry.id   AF-A0AAD1WGE8-F1
#
_cell.length_a   1.000
_cell.length_b   1.000
_cell.length_c   1.000
_cell.angle_alpha   90.00
_cell.angle_beta   90.00
_cell.angle_gamma   90.00
#
_symmetry.space_group_name_H-M   'P 1'
#
loop_
_entity.id
_entity.type
_entity.pdbx_description
1 polymer ?
#
loop_
_entity_poly.entity_id
_entity_poly.type
_entity_poly.pdbx_seq_one_letter_code
_entity_poly.pdbx_strand_id
1 'polypeptide(L)'
;MLILGRRIQARFVRSIKDEERGQLFCSFRMVTDSLCWLFTGHLQLANTVLQQEHFLQLLMTDDVETGTVVMSVLQSILRADRVILNQVPDNVLHPILDELVYKLSASTNPVIGSAATRSLLQMIESRPDIGRIMGIRYKGLRSLLSKQWTGKGFGRELAHLLDRLQSGSYQREEMQRLHNAACTIQAMWRGFQIRKRVRRLPKAVATLQRSFRAKREKEMIQFKKHKEVEDLRQQLQLHRLRAMRAFREKQLTLLELVHAGQMDKHLHEIQENAALEIQRCWKGYKERKAFHQQKLILKKYKAAVTIQRAVLRFLRKRRKLRDSLSPWKKTRSLNDEQRLHLQQKIDAHIQLHPAQQRAPEQSQELHVQAQETLGQYLLRWKLEHGAEQRREALLAQIYTDIGMLMGAPSLSEGTEKDLEIFSSRSVPVALKAKQSHTTMLKRSRWPWWKKLSDEFIEETDAVMNDSFDMDQGIIFVAGAKTAKVTDSSGCPLP
;
A
#
# COMPACT_ATOMS: atom_id res chain seq x y z
N MET A 1 29.52 -36.20 -56.82
CA MET A 1 29.08 -34.85 -57.24
C MET A 1 29.20 -33.82 -56.12
N LEU A 2 28.60 -33.98 -54.94
CA LEU A 2 28.71 -33.00 -53.84
C LEU A 2 30.16 -32.70 -53.41
N ILE A 3 31.00 -33.72 -53.27
CA ILE A 3 32.44 -33.55 -52.94
C ILE A 3 33.18 -32.79 -54.03
N LEU A 4 32.85 -33.05 -55.31
CA LEU A 4 33.44 -32.35 -56.45
C LEU A 4 32.99 -30.87 -56.46
N GLY A 5 31.70 -30.62 -56.27
CA GLY A 5 31.15 -29.27 -56.10
C GLY A 5 31.85 -28.51 -54.98
N ARG A 6 32.08 -29.15 -53.82
CA ARG A 6 32.76 -28.52 -52.68
C ARG A 6 34.21 -28.19 -52.98
N ARG A 7 34.94 -29.09 -53.66
CA ARG A 7 36.33 -28.85 -54.05
C ARG A 7 36.44 -27.70 -55.07
N ILE A 8 35.49 -27.61 -56.00
CA ILE A 8 35.42 -26.52 -56.97
C ILE A 8 35.08 -25.20 -56.25
N GLN A 9 34.09 -25.20 -55.36
CA GLN A 9 33.71 -24.03 -54.55
C GLN A 9 34.88 -23.54 -53.68
N ALA A 10 35.61 -24.45 -53.03
CA ALA A 10 36.78 -24.09 -52.21
C ALA A 10 37.93 -23.50 -53.05
N ARG A 11 38.09 -23.94 -54.30
CA ARG A 11 39.06 -23.36 -55.24
C ARG A 11 38.58 -22.01 -55.77
N PHE A 12 37.29 -21.88 -56.07
CA PHE A 12 36.66 -20.64 -56.52
C PHE A 12 36.78 -19.52 -55.47
N VAL A 13 36.51 -19.83 -54.20
CA VAL A 13 36.66 -18.85 -53.10
C VAL A 13 38.11 -18.42 -52.92
N ARG A 14 39.09 -19.27 -53.24
CA ARG A 14 40.54 -18.97 -53.11
C ARG A 14 41.16 -18.31 -54.34
N SER A 15 40.52 -18.38 -55.51
CA SER A 15 41.07 -17.83 -56.76
C SER A 15 40.94 -16.31 -56.84
N ILE A 16 42.05 -15.64 -57.17
CA ILE A 16 42.17 -14.17 -57.25
C ILE A 16 42.03 -13.66 -58.70
N LYS A 17 42.26 -14.50 -59.71
CA LYS A 17 42.16 -14.12 -61.13
C LYS A 17 40.75 -14.32 -61.69
N ASP A 18 40.20 -13.30 -62.35
CA ASP A 18 38.82 -13.30 -62.85
C ASP A 18 38.54 -14.35 -63.94
N GLU A 19 39.50 -14.65 -64.82
CA GLU A 19 39.35 -15.68 -65.87
C GLU A 19 39.24 -17.09 -65.28
N GLU A 20 40.07 -17.40 -64.28
CA GLU A 20 40.03 -18.68 -63.55
C GLU A 20 38.76 -18.80 -62.71
N ARG A 21 38.29 -17.69 -62.11
CA ARG A 21 37.01 -17.62 -61.39
C ARG A 21 35.83 -17.94 -62.31
N GLY A 22 35.78 -17.35 -63.51
CA GLY A 22 34.72 -17.61 -64.49
C GLY A 22 34.65 -19.09 -64.90
N GLN A 23 35.80 -19.71 -65.20
CA GLN A 23 35.86 -21.13 -65.57
C GLN A 23 35.47 -22.06 -64.42
N LEU A 24 35.91 -21.75 -63.19
CA LEU A 24 35.56 -22.50 -61.99
C LEU A 24 34.06 -22.36 -61.65
N PHE A 25 33.48 -21.17 -61.84
CA PHE A 25 32.05 -20.94 -61.66
C PHE A 25 31.21 -21.69 -62.71
N CYS A 26 31.60 -21.66 -63.99
CA CYS A 26 30.96 -22.47 -65.03
C CYS A 26 31.01 -23.96 -64.70
N SER A 27 32.17 -24.45 -64.24
CA SER A 27 32.33 -25.84 -63.82
C SER A 27 31.46 -26.18 -62.60
N PHE A 28 31.37 -25.28 -61.62
CA PHE A 28 30.51 -25.43 -60.44
C PHE A 28 29.03 -25.49 -60.84
N ARG A 29 28.62 -24.61 -61.76
CA ARG A 29 27.27 -24.57 -62.32
C ARG A 29 26.94 -25.86 -63.08
N MET A 30 27.85 -26.37 -63.91
CA MET A 30 27.66 -27.65 -64.60
C MET A 30 27.46 -28.82 -63.62
N VAL A 31 28.24 -28.86 -62.53
CA VAL A 31 28.13 -29.91 -61.49
C VAL A 31 26.82 -29.79 -60.70
N THR A 32 26.34 -28.58 -60.45
CA THR A 32 25.08 -28.35 -59.72
C THR A 32 23.85 -28.51 -60.60
N ASP A 33 23.90 -28.10 -61.87
CA ASP A 33 22.84 -28.31 -62.86
C ASP A 33 22.67 -29.81 -63.16
N SER A 34 23.77 -30.57 -63.25
CA SER A 34 23.70 -32.04 -63.36
C SER A 34 23.15 -32.71 -62.10
N LEU A 35 23.41 -32.18 -60.90
CA LEU A 35 22.73 -32.62 -59.67
C LEU A 35 21.23 -32.35 -59.72
N CYS A 36 20.82 -31.15 -60.13
CA CYS A 36 19.40 -30.79 -60.32
C CYS A 36 18.72 -31.70 -61.35
N TRP A 37 19.39 -32.02 -62.45
CA TRP A 37 18.89 -32.95 -63.47
C TRP A 37 18.77 -34.39 -62.95
N LEU A 38 19.64 -34.83 -62.05
CA LEU A 38 19.50 -36.14 -61.41
C LEU A 38 18.28 -36.20 -60.47
N PHE A 39 17.92 -35.09 -59.81
CA PHE A 39 16.73 -35.04 -58.96
C PHE A 39 15.41 -35.15 -59.75
N THR A 40 15.38 -34.74 -61.01
CA THR A 40 14.17 -34.89 -61.84
C THR A 40 13.91 -36.35 -62.24
N GLY A 41 14.95 -37.18 -62.35
CA GLY A 41 14.84 -38.61 -62.66
C GLY A 41 14.81 -39.54 -61.44
N HIS A 42 15.44 -39.16 -60.33
CA HIS A 42 15.61 -40.00 -59.14
C HIS A 42 15.30 -39.25 -57.83
N LEU A 43 14.02 -39.22 -57.45
CA LEU A 43 13.52 -38.51 -56.25
C LEU A 43 14.17 -38.98 -54.93
N GLN A 44 14.54 -40.26 -54.83
CA GLN A 44 15.18 -40.82 -53.63
C GLN A 44 16.55 -40.18 -53.33
N LEU A 45 17.26 -39.72 -54.37
CA LEU A 45 18.56 -39.07 -54.19
C LEU A 45 18.44 -37.75 -53.42
N ALA A 46 17.32 -37.04 -53.55
CA ALA A 46 17.11 -35.76 -52.87
C ALA A 46 17.10 -35.92 -51.34
N ASN A 47 16.50 -36.99 -50.80
CA ASN A 47 16.58 -37.31 -49.37
C ASN A 47 18.03 -37.64 -48.95
N THR A 48 18.73 -38.46 -49.74
CA THR A 48 20.13 -38.81 -49.43
C THR A 48 21.04 -37.58 -49.44
N VAL A 49 20.84 -36.64 -50.37
CA VAL A 49 21.65 -35.42 -50.49
C VAL A 49 21.43 -34.47 -49.32
N LEU A 50 20.19 -34.30 -48.84
CA LEU A 50 19.91 -33.46 -47.66
C LEU A 50 20.57 -34.01 -46.39
N GLN A 51 20.68 -35.33 -46.27
CA GLN A 51 21.33 -35.98 -45.12
C GLN A 51 22.86 -35.94 -45.17
N GLN A 52 23.46 -35.67 -46.34
CA GLN A 52 24.91 -35.58 -46.46
C GLN A 52 25.45 -34.26 -45.88
N GLU A 53 26.43 -34.35 -44.98
CA GLU A 53 27.12 -33.19 -44.40
C GLU A 53 27.73 -32.27 -45.47
N HIS A 54 28.19 -32.85 -46.59
CA HIS A 54 28.77 -32.12 -47.71
C HIS A 54 27.79 -31.12 -48.35
N PHE A 55 26.48 -31.38 -48.30
CA PHE A 55 25.48 -30.44 -48.80
C PHE A 55 25.29 -29.25 -47.85
N LEU A 56 25.24 -29.51 -46.53
CA LEU A 56 25.21 -28.44 -45.53
C LEU A 56 26.44 -27.55 -45.66
N GLN A 57 27.62 -28.14 -45.88
CA GLN A 57 28.86 -27.39 -46.08
C GLN A 57 28.89 -26.58 -47.38
N LEU A 58 28.23 -27.04 -48.44
CA LEU A 58 28.03 -26.26 -49.67
C LEU A 58 27.06 -25.09 -49.44
N LEU A 59 26.07 -25.28 -48.56
CA LEU A 59 25.09 -24.27 -48.19
C LEU A 59 25.72 -23.21 -47.28
N MET A 60 26.61 -23.59 -46.36
CA MET A 60 27.37 -22.71 -45.46
C MET A 60 28.49 -21.95 -46.19
N THR A 61 28.14 -21.15 -47.20
CA THR A 61 29.07 -20.25 -47.88
C THR A 61 28.61 -18.80 -47.88
N ASP A 62 29.58 -17.92 -47.69
CA ASP A 62 29.40 -16.45 -47.66
C ASP A 62 29.45 -15.83 -49.06
N ASP A 63 29.98 -16.57 -50.04
CA ASP A 63 30.05 -16.13 -51.43
C ASP A 63 28.64 -16.09 -52.07
N VAL A 64 28.32 -14.95 -52.66
CA VAL A 64 26.98 -14.65 -53.19
C VAL A 64 26.66 -15.52 -54.41
N GLU A 65 27.62 -15.71 -55.32
CA GLU A 65 27.40 -16.39 -56.60
C GLU A 65 27.18 -17.89 -56.39
N THR A 66 28.11 -18.55 -55.68
CA THR A 66 27.97 -19.97 -55.35
C THR A 66 26.81 -20.22 -54.37
N GLY A 67 26.55 -19.30 -53.44
CA GLY A 67 25.39 -19.34 -52.56
C GLY A 67 24.06 -19.30 -53.32
N THR A 68 23.92 -18.49 -54.37
CA THR A 68 22.69 -18.46 -55.19
C THR A 68 22.44 -19.79 -55.91
N VAL A 69 23.51 -20.42 -56.41
CA VAL A 69 23.44 -21.71 -57.10
C VAL A 69 23.11 -22.83 -56.12
N VAL A 70 23.71 -22.88 -54.92
CA VAL A 70 23.37 -23.91 -53.92
C VAL A 70 21.94 -23.71 -53.38
N MET A 71 21.48 -22.47 -53.25
CA MET A 71 20.09 -22.17 -52.89
C MET A 71 19.09 -22.62 -53.96
N SER A 72 19.44 -22.53 -55.24
CA SER A 72 18.59 -23.06 -56.32
C SER A 72 18.54 -24.59 -56.30
N VAL A 73 19.66 -25.26 -55.96
CA VAL A 73 19.70 -26.70 -55.71
C VAL A 73 18.78 -27.08 -54.55
N LEU A 74 18.84 -26.36 -53.42
CA LEU A 74 17.93 -26.60 -52.28
C LEU A 74 16.45 -26.45 -52.70
N GLN A 75 16.11 -25.43 -53.48
CA GLN A 75 14.76 -25.26 -54.00
C GLN A 75 14.34 -26.36 -54.97
N SER A 76 15.27 -26.85 -55.79
CA SER A 76 15.00 -27.97 -56.71
C SER A 76 14.67 -29.24 -55.92
N ILE A 77 15.39 -29.50 -54.82
CA ILE A 77 15.14 -30.60 -53.89
C ILE A 77 13.76 -30.45 -53.23
N LEU A 78 13.45 -29.27 -52.70
CA LEU A 78 12.16 -29.00 -52.05
C LEU A 78 10.96 -29.04 -53.00
N ARG A 79 11.19 -28.77 -54.30
CA ARG A 79 10.14 -28.85 -55.35
C ARG A 79 9.95 -30.26 -55.90
N ALA A 80 11.02 -31.04 -56.01
CA ALA A 80 10.99 -32.37 -56.61
C ALA A 80 10.11 -33.33 -55.82
N ASP A 81 10.13 -33.27 -54.49
CA ASP A 81 9.24 -34.08 -53.64
C ASP A 81 8.91 -33.37 -52.32
N ARG A 82 7.61 -33.07 -52.15
CA ARG A 82 7.05 -32.39 -50.97
C ARG A 82 7.02 -33.29 -49.73
N VAL A 83 7.12 -34.60 -49.90
CA VAL A 83 7.05 -35.59 -48.82
C VAL A 83 8.42 -35.85 -48.19
N ILE A 84 9.52 -35.49 -48.86
CA ILE A 84 10.90 -35.65 -48.35
C ILE A 84 11.05 -35.08 -46.94
N LEU A 85 10.49 -33.89 -46.68
CA LEU A 85 10.64 -33.21 -45.40
C LEU A 85 9.98 -33.91 -44.20
N ASN A 86 9.08 -34.86 -44.46
CA ASN A 86 8.52 -35.72 -43.41
C ASN A 86 9.41 -36.93 -43.10
N GLN A 87 10.30 -37.32 -44.03
CA GLN A 87 11.22 -38.44 -43.88
C GLN A 87 12.60 -38.01 -43.33
N VAL A 88 12.92 -36.71 -43.42
CA VAL A 88 14.18 -36.18 -42.90
C VAL A 88 14.07 -35.94 -41.37
N PRO A 89 15.01 -36.44 -40.57
CA PRO A 89 14.99 -36.26 -39.12
C PRO A 89 15.32 -34.81 -38.71
N ASP A 90 14.83 -34.42 -37.53
CA ASP A 90 14.92 -33.02 -37.04
C ASP A 90 16.37 -32.54 -36.85
N ASN A 91 17.30 -33.45 -36.55
CA ASN A 91 18.74 -33.18 -36.42
C ASN A 91 19.40 -32.70 -37.73
N VAL A 92 18.86 -33.06 -38.90
CA VAL A 92 19.35 -32.60 -40.21
C VAL A 92 18.60 -31.33 -40.65
N LEU A 93 17.31 -31.24 -40.34
CA LEU A 93 16.51 -30.06 -40.67
C LEU A 93 16.93 -28.82 -39.89
N HIS A 94 17.30 -28.97 -38.63
CA HIS A 94 17.68 -27.87 -37.75
C HIS A 94 18.88 -27.05 -38.27
N PRO A 95 20.03 -27.65 -38.63
CA PRO A 95 21.15 -26.92 -39.22
C PRO A 95 20.80 -26.21 -40.54
N ILE A 96 19.95 -26.81 -41.37
CA ILE A 96 19.48 -26.18 -42.62
C ILE A 96 18.61 -24.96 -42.32
N LEU A 97 17.71 -25.05 -41.32
CA LEU A 97 16.91 -23.91 -40.85
C LEU A 97 17.80 -22.81 -40.24
N ASP A 98 18.80 -23.18 -39.44
CA ASP A 98 19.76 -22.26 -38.85
C ASP A 98 20.52 -21.49 -39.94
N GLU A 99 20.99 -22.18 -40.99
CA GLU A 99 21.68 -21.57 -42.12
C GLU A 99 20.76 -20.68 -42.97
N LEU A 100 19.52 -21.09 -43.24
CA LEU A 100 18.54 -20.25 -43.95
C LEU A 100 18.20 -18.97 -43.17
N VAL A 101 18.03 -19.08 -41.85
CA VAL A 101 17.81 -17.93 -40.97
C VAL A 101 19.05 -17.04 -40.92
N TYR A 102 20.24 -17.62 -40.87
CA TYR A 102 21.51 -16.88 -40.95
C TYR A 102 21.61 -16.09 -42.25
N LYS A 103 21.40 -16.75 -43.41
CA LYS A 103 21.41 -16.08 -44.72
C LYS A 103 20.37 -14.97 -44.83
N LEU A 104 19.19 -15.12 -44.23
CA LEU A 104 18.18 -14.05 -44.17
C LEU A 104 18.60 -12.87 -43.29
N SER A 105 19.45 -13.10 -42.29
CA SER A 105 19.94 -12.04 -41.40
C SER A 105 21.19 -11.33 -41.93
N ALA A 106 22.10 -12.07 -42.58
CA ALA A 106 23.42 -11.62 -42.98
C ALA A 106 23.47 -11.12 -44.44
N SER A 107 22.67 -11.69 -45.36
CA SER A 107 22.71 -11.29 -46.77
C SER A 107 21.94 -9.99 -47.03
N THR A 108 22.46 -9.16 -47.92
CA THR A 108 21.77 -7.97 -48.44
C THR A 108 21.16 -8.21 -49.83
N ASN A 109 21.53 -9.31 -50.49
CA ASN A 109 21.13 -9.64 -51.85
C ASN A 109 19.66 -10.14 -51.91
N PRO A 110 18.77 -9.50 -52.70
CA PRO A 110 17.37 -9.91 -52.84
C PRO A 110 17.18 -11.32 -53.41
N VAL A 111 18.12 -11.84 -54.21
CA VAL A 111 18.03 -13.18 -54.79
C VAL A 111 18.19 -14.25 -53.70
N ILE A 112 19.14 -14.08 -52.79
CA ILE A 112 19.35 -14.99 -51.65
C ILE A 112 18.20 -14.88 -50.65
N GLY A 113 17.75 -13.65 -50.34
CA GLY A 113 16.62 -13.42 -49.44
C GLY A 113 15.31 -14.00 -49.97
N SER A 114 14.99 -13.78 -51.25
CA SER A 114 13.82 -14.40 -51.89
C SER A 114 13.94 -15.92 -51.95
N ALA A 115 15.15 -16.44 -52.18
CA ALA A 115 15.36 -17.87 -52.25
C ALA A 115 15.17 -18.54 -50.88
N ALA A 116 15.72 -17.95 -49.82
CA ALA A 116 15.61 -18.46 -48.46
C ALA A 116 14.19 -18.35 -47.90
N THR A 117 13.49 -17.23 -48.17
CA THR A 117 12.07 -17.10 -47.79
C THR A 117 11.18 -18.13 -48.48
N ARG A 118 11.38 -18.39 -49.78
CA ARG A 118 10.65 -19.44 -50.50
C ARG A 118 10.96 -20.84 -49.97
N SER A 119 12.23 -21.14 -49.68
CA SER A 119 12.61 -22.44 -49.10
C SER A 119 11.96 -22.63 -47.72
N LEU A 120 11.97 -21.61 -46.85
CA LEU A 120 11.30 -21.68 -45.55
C LEU A 120 9.78 -21.85 -45.66
N LEU A 121 9.14 -21.15 -46.60
CA LEU A 121 7.72 -21.33 -46.88
C LEU A 121 7.40 -22.75 -47.33
N GLN A 122 8.15 -23.28 -48.29
CA GLN A 122 7.97 -24.66 -48.77
C GLN A 122 8.19 -25.67 -47.65
N MET A 123 9.13 -25.40 -46.74
CA MET A 123 9.34 -26.24 -45.55
C MET A 123 8.15 -26.20 -44.60
N ILE A 124 7.59 -25.02 -44.32
CA ILE A 124 6.41 -24.85 -43.45
C ILE A 124 5.14 -25.45 -44.09
N GLU A 125 4.98 -25.32 -45.40
CA GLU A 125 3.85 -25.89 -46.15
C GLU A 125 3.89 -27.42 -46.18
N SER A 126 5.09 -28.01 -46.23
CA SER A 126 5.28 -29.46 -46.27
C SER A 126 5.18 -30.09 -44.88
N ARG A 127 5.68 -29.41 -43.83
CA ARG A 127 5.61 -29.86 -42.43
C ARG A 127 5.24 -28.71 -41.49
N PRO A 128 3.98 -28.62 -41.02
CA PRO A 128 3.48 -27.47 -40.25
C PRO A 128 4.17 -27.31 -38.87
N ASP A 129 4.74 -28.39 -38.33
CA ASP A 129 5.51 -28.35 -37.08
C ASP A 129 6.75 -27.45 -37.17
N ILE A 130 7.33 -27.30 -38.37
CA ILE A 130 8.48 -26.41 -38.60
C ILE A 130 8.11 -24.97 -38.27
N GLY A 131 6.89 -24.53 -38.58
CA GLY A 131 6.41 -23.19 -38.23
C GLY A 131 6.38 -22.95 -36.71
N ARG A 132 6.00 -23.97 -35.94
CA ARG A 132 6.02 -23.94 -34.47
C ARG A 132 7.45 -23.91 -33.92
N ILE A 133 8.33 -24.77 -34.47
CA ILE A 133 9.75 -24.85 -34.10
C ILE A 133 10.46 -23.51 -34.36
N MET A 134 10.20 -22.89 -35.52
CA MET A 134 10.76 -21.57 -35.85
C MET A 134 10.28 -20.48 -34.89
N GLY A 135 9.00 -20.52 -34.49
CA GLY A 135 8.45 -19.58 -33.51
C GLY A 135 9.08 -19.69 -32.11
N ILE A 136 9.51 -20.90 -31.72
CA ILE A 136 10.16 -21.15 -30.43
C ILE A 136 11.66 -20.82 -30.49
N ARG A 137 12.37 -21.28 -31.54
CA ARG A 137 13.83 -21.19 -31.66
C ARG A 137 14.33 -19.80 -32.07
N TYR A 138 13.63 -19.10 -32.97
CA TYR A 138 14.11 -17.84 -33.55
C TYR A 138 13.26 -16.65 -33.11
N LYS A 139 13.36 -16.29 -31.83
CA LYS A 139 12.70 -15.10 -31.27
C LYS A 139 13.22 -13.84 -31.98
N GLY A 140 12.33 -13.10 -32.63
CA GLY A 140 12.68 -11.86 -33.34
C GLY A 140 12.94 -12.00 -34.84
N LEU A 141 12.87 -13.22 -35.41
CA LEU A 141 12.96 -13.44 -36.86
C LEU A 141 11.95 -12.58 -37.62
N ARG A 142 10.71 -12.48 -37.11
CA ARG A 142 9.66 -11.64 -37.68
C ARG A 142 10.06 -10.17 -37.77
N SER A 143 10.61 -9.61 -36.70
CA SER A 143 11.02 -8.20 -36.66
C SER A 143 12.22 -7.91 -37.55
N LEU A 144 13.10 -8.89 -37.74
CA LEU A 144 14.21 -8.79 -38.69
C LEU A 144 13.68 -8.81 -40.12
N LEU A 145 12.84 -9.80 -40.45
CA LEU A 145 12.24 -9.93 -41.77
C LEU A 145 11.41 -8.72 -42.18
N SER A 146 10.62 -8.16 -41.26
CA SER A 146 9.82 -6.96 -41.52
C SER A 146 10.63 -5.68 -41.65
N LYS A 147 11.87 -5.63 -41.13
CA LYS A 147 12.72 -4.43 -41.22
C LYS A 147 13.71 -4.50 -42.38
N GLN A 148 14.26 -5.68 -42.65
CA GLN A 148 15.37 -5.84 -43.59
C GLN A 148 14.93 -6.12 -45.03
N TRP A 149 13.73 -6.69 -45.24
CA TRP A 149 13.32 -7.22 -46.56
C TRP A 149 12.07 -6.58 -47.14
N THR A 150 11.42 -5.66 -46.43
CA THR A 150 10.31 -4.85 -46.96
C THR A 150 10.79 -3.97 -48.12
N GLY A 151 10.16 -4.11 -49.29
CA GLY A 151 10.47 -3.32 -50.48
C GLY A 151 11.52 -3.91 -51.44
N LYS A 152 12.06 -5.11 -51.17
CA LYS A 152 13.13 -5.75 -51.98
C LYS A 152 12.66 -6.71 -53.10
N GLY A 153 11.40 -6.63 -53.54
CA GLY A 153 10.91 -7.32 -54.74
C GLY A 153 10.25 -8.71 -54.57
N PHE A 154 10.13 -9.25 -53.34
CA PHE A 154 9.48 -10.55 -53.05
C PHE A 154 8.46 -10.47 -51.89
N GLY A 155 7.72 -9.36 -51.84
CA GLY A 155 6.84 -9.03 -50.71
C GLY A 155 5.69 -10.02 -50.48
N ARG A 156 5.23 -10.76 -51.51
CA ARG A 156 4.14 -11.73 -51.37
C ARG A 156 4.58 -12.93 -50.53
N GLU A 157 5.71 -13.53 -50.90
CA GLU A 157 6.32 -14.63 -50.16
C GLU A 157 6.69 -14.20 -48.73
N LEU A 158 7.25 -12.99 -48.59
CA LEU A 158 7.54 -12.43 -47.26
C LEU A 158 6.28 -12.29 -46.40
N ALA A 159 5.17 -11.77 -46.96
CA ALA A 159 3.91 -11.60 -46.23
C ALA A 159 3.29 -12.96 -45.81
N HIS A 160 3.29 -13.94 -46.70
CA HIS A 160 2.83 -15.29 -46.38
C HIS A 160 3.65 -15.94 -45.26
N LEU A 161 4.97 -15.74 -45.26
CA LEU A 161 5.85 -16.28 -44.22
C LEU A 161 5.56 -15.60 -42.87
N LEU A 162 5.38 -14.28 -42.86
CA LEU A 162 5.05 -13.51 -41.67
C LEU A 162 3.69 -13.92 -41.07
N ASP A 163 2.69 -14.22 -41.89
CA ASP A 163 1.36 -14.65 -41.43
C ASP A 163 1.39 -16.05 -40.81
N ARG A 164 2.12 -16.99 -41.44
CA ARG A 164 2.30 -18.35 -40.89
C ARG A 164 3.05 -18.34 -39.55
N LEU A 165 4.04 -17.47 -39.41
CA LEU A 165 4.76 -17.26 -38.14
C LEU A 165 3.87 -16.60 -37.06
N GLN A 166 2.80 -15.88 -37.41
CA GLN A 166 1.86 -15.31 -36.44
C GLN A 166 0.88 -16.34 -35.86
N SER A 167 0.44 -17.29 -36.69
CA SER A 167 -0.55 -18.30 -36.28
C SER A 167 -0.01 -19.31 -35.26
N GLY A 168 1.31 -19.56 -35.24
CA GLY A 168 1.97 -20.40 -34.24
C GLY A 168 2.49 -19.67 -33.00
N SER A 169 2.03 -18.43 -32.72
CA SER A 169 2.66 -17.58 -31.71
C SER A 169 2.26 -17.92 -30.26
N TYR A 170 3.25 -18.38 -29.49
CA TYR A 170 3.30 -18.45 -28.02
C TYR A 170 2.70 -17.22 -27.32
N GLN A 171 2.79 -16.04 -27.94
CA GLN A 171 2.28 -14.79 -27.39
C GLN A 171 0.75 -14.78 -27.21
N ARG A 172 -0.03 -15.43 -28.08
CA ARG A 172 -1.50 -15.50 -27.90
C ARG A 172 -1.88 -16.40 -26.73
N GLU A 173 -1.22 -17.55 -26.61
CA GLU A 173 -1.43 -18.49 -25.52
C GLU A 173 -1.04 -17.86 -24.17
N GLU A 174 0.09 -17.16 -24.11
CA GLU A 174 0.52 -16.47 -22.90
C GLU A 174 -0.42 -15.32 -22.52
N MET A 175 -0.87 -14.52 -23.49
CA MET A 175 -1.86 -13.47 -23.23
C MET A 175 -3.17 -14.02 -22.67
N GLN A 176 -3.61 -15.18 -23.17
CA GLN A 176 -4.83 -15.84 -22.70
C GLN A 176 -4.66 -16.43 -21.29
N ARG A 177 -3.49 -16.96 -20.95
CA ARG A 177 -3.15 -17.37 -19.58
C ARG A 177 -3.17 -16.19 -18.61
N LEU A 178 -2.53 -15.08 -18.99
CA LEU A 178 -2.53 -13.86 -18.19
C LEU A 178 -3.94 -13.29 -17.99
N HIS A 179 -4.77 -13.31 -19.04
CA HIS A 179 -6.16 -12.89 -18.95
C HIS A 179 -6.96 -13.77 -17.99
N ASN A 180 -6.84 -15.09 -18.10
CA ASN A 180 -7.52 -16.04 -17.21
C ASN A 180 -7.09 -15.88 -15.75
N ALA A 181 -5.79 -15.68 -15.51
CA ALA A 181 -5.26 -15.39 -14.18
C ALA A 181 -5.84 -14.08 -13.62
N ALA A 182 -5.87 -13.01 -14.43
CA ALA A 182 -6.47 -11.73 -14.04
C ALA A 182 -7.97 -11.87 -13.71
N CYS A 183 -8.74 -12.59 -14.54
CA CYS A 183 -10.16 -12.85 -14.28
C CYS A 183 -10.38 -13.62 -12.96
N THR A 184 -9.52 -14.60 -12.67
CA THR A 184 -9.59 -15.37 -11.41
C THR A 184 -9.33 -14.49 -10.19
N ILE A 185 -8.29 -13.66 -10.24
CA ILE A 185 -7.98 -12.69 -9.17
C ILE A 185 -9.14 -11.71 -8.99
N GLN A 186 -9.68 -11.17 -10.08
CA GLN A 186 -10.81 -10.25 -10.04
C GLN A 186 -12.07 -10.89 -9.45
N ALA A 187 -12.40 -12.12 -9.83
CA ALA A 187 -13.54 -12.85 -9.28
C ALA A 187 -13.39 -13.10 -7.77
N MET A 188 -12.19 -13.51 -7.34
CA MET A 188 -11.86 -13.73 -5.93
C MET A 188 -11.97 -12.44 -5.12
N TRP A 189 -11.45 -11.33 -5.65
CA TRP A 189 -11.54 -10.01 -5.01
C TRP A 189 -12.99 -9.52 -4.88
N ARG A 190 -13.77 -9.58 -5.97
CA ARG A 190 -15.20 -9.22 -5.96
C ARG A 190 -15.97 -10.07 -4.93
N GLY A 191 -15.71 -11.38 -4.90
CA GLY A 191 -16.28 -12.28 -3.90
C GLY A 191 -15.88 -11.93 -2.47
N PHE A 192 -14.61 -11.58 -2.22
CA PHE A 192 -14.13 -11.14 -0.92
C PHE A 192 -14.83 -9.85 -0.46
N GLN A 193 -14.98 -8.86 -1.34
CA GLN A 193 -15.67 -7.62 -1.02
C GLN A 193 -17.13 -7.86 -0.61
N ILE A 194 -17.85 -8.70 -1.34
CA ILE A 194 -19.24 -9.06 -1.01
C ILE A 194 -19.31 -9.77 0.34
N ARG A 195 -18.47 -10.80 0.57
CA ARG A 195 -18.42 -11.52 1.85
C ARG A 195 -18.11 -10.59 3.03
N LYS A 196 -17.20 -9.63 2.84
CA LYS A 196 -16.88 -8.61 3.86
C LYS A 196 -18.08 -7.71 4.17
N ARG A 197 -18.85 -7.32 3.16
CA ARG A 197 -20.10 -6.54 3.33
C ARG A 197 -21.17 -7.36 4.06
N VAL A 198 -21.40 -8.61 3.65
CA VAL A 198 -22.37 -9.51 4.28
C VAL A 198 -22.02 -9.77 5.73
N ARG A 199 -20.74 -10.03 6.06
CA ARG A 199 -20.29 -10.19 7.46
C ARG A 199 -20.54 -8.95 8.35
N ARG A 200 -20.61 -7.75 7.77
CA ARG A 200 -20.91 -6.52 8.51
C ARG A 200 -22.41 -6.29 8.73
N LEU A 201 -23.27 -6.89 7.91
CA LEU A 201 -24.71 -6.65 7.93
C LEU A 201 -25.37 -7.06 9.27
N PRO A 202 -25.08 -8.23 9.89
CA PRO A 202 -25.64 -8.59 11.18
C PRO A 202 -25.30 -7.59 12.29
N LYS A 203 -24.07 -7.03 12.27
CA LYS A 203 -23.67 -6.00 13.23
C LYS A 203 -24.50 -4.73 13.07
N ALA A 204 -24.70 -4.28 11.83
CA ALA A 204 -25.51 -3.10 11.52
C ALA A 204 -26.98 -3.30 11.94
N VAL A 205 -27.56 -4.47 11.62
CA VAL A 205 -28.93 -4.82 12.03
C VAL A 205 -29.04 -4.88 13.55
N ALA A 206 -28.09 -5.52 14.24
CA ALA A 206 -28.08 -5.58 15.70
C ALA A 206 -27.97 -4.19 16.34
N THR A 207 -27.16 -3.28 15.78
CA THR A 207 -27.09 -1.90 16.28
C THR A 207 -28.40 -1.15 16.09
N LEU A 208 -29.08 -1.33 14.96
CA LEU A 208 -30.39 -0.72 14.69
C LEU A 208 -31.47 -1.28 15.63
N GLN A 209 -31.49 -2.60 15.81
CA GLN A 209 -32.44 -3.25 16.73
C GLN A 209 -32.22 -2.79 18.17
N ARG A 210 -30.96 -2.67 18.62
CA ARG A 210 -30.64 -2.15 19.96
C ARG A 210 -31.07 -0.69 20.11
N SER A 211 -30.81 0.17 19.14
CA SER A 211 -31.21 1.58 19.22
C SER A 211 -32.73 1.73 19.23
N PHE A 212 -33.45 0.94 18.42
CA PHE A 212 -34.91 0.91 18.42
C PHE A 212 -35.48 0.44 19.77
N ARG A 213 -34.97 -0.67 20.32
CA ARG A 213 -35.40 -1.18 21.64
C ARG A 213 -35.15 -0.15 22.74
N ALA A 214 -33.97 0.47 22.76
CA ALA A 214 -33.64 1.49 23.75
C ALA A 214 -34.50 2.75 23.61
N LYS A 215 -34.85 3.16 22.38
CA LYS A 215 -35.77 4.29 22.14
C LYS A 215 -37.16 3.96 22.68
N ARG A 216 -37.70 2.78 22.34
CA ARG A 216 -39.01 2.33 22.80
C ARG A 216 -39.08 2.23 24.33
N GLU A 217 -38.04 1.72 24.97
CA GLU A 217 -37.96 1.65 26.44
C GLU A 217 -37.96 3.04 27.08
N LYS A 218 -37.19 4.00 26.53
CA LYS A 218 -37.19 5.38 27.00
C LYS A 218 -38.56 6.03 26.87
N GLU A 219 -39.25 5.85 25.75
CA GLU A 219 -40.60 6.37 25.53
C GLU A 219 -41.59 5.78 26.54
N MET A 220 -41.52 4.47 26.80
CA MET A 220 -42.36 3.82 27.82
C MET A 220 -42.08 4.36 29.23
N ILE A 221 -40.82 4.56 29.60
CA ILE A 221 -40.44 5.13 30.90
C ILE A 221 -40.93 6.58 31.01
N GLN A 222 -40.78 7.38 29.96
CA GLN A 222 -41.27 8.76 29.94
C GLN A 222 -42.79 8.82 30.08
N PHE A 223 -43.51 7.96 29.36
CA PHE A 223 -44.96 7.86 29.47
C PHE A 223 -45.40 7.47 30.89
N LYS A 224 -44.78 6.45 31.49
CA LYS A 224 -45.06 6.06 32.88
C LYS A 224 -44.81 7.20 33.86
N LYS A 225 -43.66 7.88 33.75
CA LYS A 225 -43.35 9.05 34.58
C LYS A 225 -44.35 10.18 34.42
N HIS A 226 -44.78 10.44 33.18
CA HIS A 226 -45.80 11.46 32.92
C HIS A 226 -47.10 11.12 33.62
N LYS A 227 -47.55 9.86 33.46
CA LYS A 227 -48.75 9.34 34.12
C LYS A 227 -48.64 9.41 35.64
N GLU A 228 -47.53 8.98 36.22
CA GLU A 228 -47.27 9.07 37.67
C GLU A 228 -47.35 10.52 38.18
N VAL A 229 -46.81 11.47 37.42
CA VAL A 229 -46.87 12.90 37.77
C VAL A 229 -48.30 13.43 37.67
N GLU A 230 -49.07 13.01 36.67
CA GLU A 230 -50.48 13.38 36.53
C GLU A 230 -51.34 12.81 37.65
N ASP A 231 -51.17 11.52 37.96
CA ASP A 231 -51.86 10.85 39.05
C ASP A 231 -51.55 11.53 40.39
N LEU A 232 -50.29 11.86 40.65
CA LEU A 232 -49.89 12.60 41.85
C LEU A 232 -50.50 14.01 41.89
N ARG A 233 -50.56 14.73 40.77
CA ARG A 233 -51.22 16.04 40.70
C ARG A 233 -52.69 15.94 41.05
N GLN A 234 -53.40 14.95 40.52
CA GLN A 234 -54.80 14.70 40.82
C GLN A 234 -54.99 14.36 42.31
N GLN A 235 -54.15 13.48 42.86
CA GLN A 235 -54.19 13.16 44.30
C GLN A 235 -53.97 14.39 45.17
N LEU A 236 -52.99 15.22 44.85
CA LEU A 236 -52.72 16.47 45.59
C LEU A 236 -53.89 17.45 45.50
N GLN A 237 -54.55 17.57 44.33
CA GLN A 237 -55.76 18.39 44.19
C GLN A 237 -56.88 17.87 45.08
N LEU A 238 -57.13 16.55 45.08
CA LEU A 238 -58.13 15.92 45.94
C LEU A 238 -57.83 16.12 47.44
N HIS A 239 -56.56 15.95 47.84
CA HIS A 239 -56.13 16.21 49.21
C HIS A 239 -56.36 17.67 49.62
N ARG A 240 -56.04 18.64 48.76
CA ARG A 240 -56.31 20.06 49.01
C ARG A 240 -57.81 20.35 49.17
N LEU A 241 -58.64 19.77 48.30
CA LEU A 241 -60.09 19.94 48.37
C LEU A 241 -60.67 19.36 49.66
N ARG A 242 -60.23 18.15 50.05
CA ARG A 242 -60.64 17.52 51.32
C ARG A 242 -60.19 18.33 52.53
N ALA A 243 -58.94 18.80 52.54
CA ALA A 243 -58.43 19.65 53.61
C ALA A 243 -59.20 20.98 53.71
N MET A 244 -59.53 21.60 52.58
CA MET A 244 -60.32 22.83 52.53
C MET A 244 -61.75 22.60 53.05
N ARG A 245 -62.39 21.48 52.68
CA ARG A 245 -63.70 21.11 53.21
C ARG A 245 -63.64 20.91 54.73
N ALA A 246 -62.70 20.10 55.22
CA ALA A 246 -62.55 19.85 56.65
C ALA A 246 -62.24 21.12 57.45
N PHE A 247 -61.47 22.05 56.88
CA PHE A 247 -61.22 23.35 57.49
C PHE A 247 -62.51 24.18 57.60
N ARG A 248 -63.29 24.27 56.51
CA ARG A 248 -64.58 25.00 56.50
C ARG A 248 -65.58 24.40 57.48
N GLU A 249 -65.67 23.07 57.55
CA GLU A 249 -66.52 22.36 58.52
C GLU A 249 -66.13 22.73 59.96
N LYS A 250 -64.84 22.71 60.29
CA LYS A 250 -64.37 23.17 61.61
C LYS A 250 -64.73 24.63 61.89
N GLN A 251 -64.56 25.52 60.91
CA GLN A 251 -64.95 26.93 61.07
C GLN A 251 -66.45 27.08 61.35
N LEU A 252 -67.31 26.33 60.64
CA LEU A 252 -68.75 26.33 60.89
C LEU A 252 -69.07 25.87 62.31
N THR A 253 -68.48 24.75 62.76
CA THR A 253 -68.71 24.27 64.13
C THR A 253 -68.25 25.27 65.20
N LEU A 254 -67.16 25.99 64.97
CA LEU A 254 -66.70 27.04 65.89
C LEU A 254 -67.67 28.24 65.91
N LEU A 255 -68.21 28.63 64.75
CA LEU A 255 -69.22 29.68 64.66
C LEU A 255 -70.52 29.32 65.38
N GLU A 256 -70.91 28.03 65.35
CA GLU A 256 -72.09 27.51 66.06
C GLU A 256 -71.90 27.46 67.59
N LEU A 257 -70.66 27.28 68.07
CA LEU A 257 -70.34 27.11 69.49
C LEU A 257 -69.96 28.42 70.22
N VAL A 258 -69.39 29.41 69.52
CA VAL A 258 -68.84 30.63 70.13
C VAL A 258 -69.92 31.72 70.32
N HIS A 259 -69.95 32.32 71.50
CA HIS A 259 -70.89 33.40 71.83
C HIS A 259 -70.56 34.72 71.08
N ALA A 260 -71.58 35.49 70.69
CA ALA A 260 -71.45 36.67 69.83
C ALA A 260 -70.41 37.72 70.32
N GLY A 261 -70.30 37.95 71.64
CA GLY A 261 -69.33 38.90 72.22
C GLY A 261 -67.85 38.44 72.18
N GLN A 262 -67.57 37.16 71.90
CA GLN A 262 -66.21 36.63 71.75
C GLN A 262 -65.80 36.51 70.27
N MET A 263 -66.76 36.65 69.34
CA MET A 263 -66.55 36.50 67.91
C MET A 263 -65.57 37.54 67.35
N ASP A 264 -65.69 38.79 67.79
CA ASP A 264 -64.86 39.90 67.29
C ASP A 264 -63.37 39.74 67.65
N LYS A 265 -63.08 39.25 68.86
CA LYS A 265 -61.70 38.97 69.30
C LYS A 265 -61.07 37.86 68.45
N HIS A 266 -61.81 36.77 68.24
CA HIS A 266 -61.35 35.64 67.42
C HIS A 266 -61.18 36.04 65.94
N LEU A 267 -62.07 36.86 65.39
CA LEU A 267 -61.93 37.41 64.03
C LEU A 267 -60.67 38.28 63.90
N HIS A 268 -60.37 39.11 64.89
CA HIS A 268 -59.15 39.92 64.91
C HIS A 268 -57.88 39.06 64.96
N GLU A 269 -57.84 38.04 65.81
CA GLU A 269 -56.72 37.08 65.88
C GLU A 269 -56.51 36.33 64.55
N ILE A 270 -57.58 35.93 63.85
CA ILE A 270 -57.48 35.31 62.52
C ILE A 270 -56.89 36.30 61.50
N GLN A 271 -57.32 37.56 61.53
CA GLN A 271 -56.80 38.60 60.63
C GLN A 271 -55.32 38.86 60.86
N GLU A 272 -54.88 38.97 62.12
CA GLU A 272 -53.46 39.14 62.46
C GLU A 272 -52.64 37.92 62.01
N ASN A 273 -53.10 36.71 62.31
CA ASN A 273 -52.44 35.48 61.89
C ASN A 273 -52.35 35.36 60.35
N ALA A 274 -53.41 35.70 59.63
CA ALA A 274 -53.42 35.73 58.16
C ALA A 274 -52.43 36.78 57.61
N ALA A 275 -52.38 37.98 58.21
CA ALA A 275 -51.43 39.00 57.83
C ALA A 275 -49.98 38.52 58.04
N LEU A 276 -49.68 37.87 59.17
CA LEU A 276 -48.37 37.29 59.45
C LEU A 276 -47.98 36.19 58.45
N GLU A 277 -48.91 35.31 58.08
CA GLU A 277 -48.68 34.28 57.06
C GLU A 277 -48.39 34.87 55.68
N ILE A 278 -49.17 35.87 55.25
CA ILE A 278 -48.98 36.58 53.98
C ILE A 278 -47.61 37.26 53.98
N GLN A 279 -47.27 37.98 55.05
CA GLN A 279 -45.98 38.66 55.18
C GLN A 279 -44.81 37.66 55.17
N ARG A 280 -44.93 36.53 55.88
CA ARG A 280 -43.93 35.46 55.89
C ARG A 280 -43.74 34.85 54.49
N CYS A 281 -44.84 34.53 53.81
CA CYS A 281 -44.83 34.01 52.44
C CYS A 281 -44.20 35.02 51.46
N TRP A 282 -44.52 36.30 51.61
CA TRP A 282 -43.96 37.38 50.78
C TRP A 282 -42.45 37.55 50.98
N LYS A 283 -41.98 37.58 52.24
CA LYS A 283 -40.54 37.61 52.56
C LYS A 283 -39.83 36.42 51.90
N GLY A 284 -40.40 35.22 52.03
CA GLY A 284 -39.86 34.03 51.37
C GLY A 284 -39.87 34.09 49.84
N TYR A 285 -40.93 34.63 49.24
CA TYR A 285 -41.03 34.84 47.78
C TYR A 285 -39.96 35.83 47.30
N LYS A 286 -39.78 36.94 48.01
CA LYS A 286 -38.77 37.97 47.69
C LYS A 286 -37.37 37.36 47.63
N GLU A 287 -36.98 36.59 48.65
CA GLU A 287 -35.68 35.90 48.70
C GLU A 287 -35.54 34.88 47.57
N ARG A 288 -36.56 34.05 47.33
CA ARG A 288 -36.54 33.08 46.22
C ARG A 288 -36.40 33.78 44.87
N LYS A 289 -37.09 34.92 44.66
CA LYS A 289 -36.99 35.70 43.41
C LYS A 289 -35.57 36.24 43.22
N ALA A 290 -34.97 36.81 44.26
CA ALA A 290 -33.58 37.29 44.22
C ALA A 290 -32.60 36.15 43.92
N PHE A 291 -32.75 35.00 44.60
CA PHE A 291 -31.93 33.82 44.35
C PHE A 291 -32.07 33.28 42.91
N HIS A 292 -33.28 33.23 42.36
CA HIS A 292 -33.51 32.80 40.98
C HIS A 292 -32.83 33.74 39.97
N GLN A 293 -32.88 35.05 40.22
CA GLN A 293 -32.18 36.04 39.39
C GLN A 293 -30.66 35.84 39.47
N GLN A 294 -30.09 35.67 40.66
CA GLN A 294 -28.67 35.37 40.85
C GLN A 294 -28.27 34.07 40.14
N LYS A 295 -29.08 33.01 40.26
CA LYS A 295 -28.86 31.73 39.58
C LYS A 295 -28.87 31.88 38.05
N LEU A 296 -29.78 32.69 37.51
CA LEU A 296 -29.82 32.99 36.07
C LEU A 296 -28.55 33.74 35.62
N ILE A 297 -28.13 34.75 36.37
CA ILE A 297 -26.89 35.51 36.11
C ILE A 297 -25.68 34.58 36.12
N LEU A 298 -25.55 33.72 37.14
CA LEU A 298 -24.48 32.73 37.22
C LEU A 298 -24.49 31.76 36.05
N LYS A 299 -25.66 31.32 35.58
CA LYS A 299 -25.77 30.45 34.40
C LYS A 299 -25.25 31.16 33.15
N LYS A 300 -25.62 32.44 32.94
CA LYS A 300 -25.13 33.28 31.84
C LYS A 300 -23.61 33.47 31.93
N TYR A 301 -23.09 33.79 33.11
CA TYR A 301 -21.65 33.95 33.34
C TYR A 301 -20.86 32.66 33.05
N LYS A 302 -21.33 31.51 33.56
CA LYS A 302 -20.69 30.21 33.27
C LYS A 302 -20.68 29.89 31.77
N ALA A 303 -21.77 30.19 31.05
CA ALA A 303 -21.82 30.05 29.60
C ALA A 303 -20.79 30.97 28.92
N ALA A 304 -20.73 32.24 29.30
CA ALA A 304 -19.76 33.20 28.76
C ALA A 304 -18.31 32.74 28.98
N VAL A 305 -17.95 32.29 30.19
CA VAL A 305 -16.61 31.75 30.49
C VAL A 305 -16.29 30.52 29.64
N THR A 306 -17.28 29.65 29.40
CA THR A 306 -17.09 28.45 28.57
C THR A 306 -16.81 28.83 27.12
N ILE A 307 -17.55 29.79 26.57
CA ILE A 307 -17.34 30.32 25.22
C ILE A 307 -15.97 31.00 25.12
N GLN A 308 -15.64 31.89 26.05
CA GLN A 308 -14.35 32.57 26.11
C GLN A 308 -13.19 31.57 26.14
N ARG A 309 -13.27 30.52 26.98
CA ARG A 309 -12.27 29.45 27.03
C ARG A 309 -12.15 28.70 25.72
N ALA A 310 -13.27 28.41 25.05
CA ALA A 310 -13.27 27.74 23.75
C ALA A 310 -12.59 28.59 22.66
N VAL A 311 -12.90 29.90 22.61
CA VAL A 311 -12.26 30.85 21.68
C VAL A 311 -10.77 30.96 21.96
N LEU A 312 -10.34 31.11 23.21
CA LEU A 312 -8.91 31.15 23.56
C LEU A 312 -8.18 29.87 23.14
N ARG A 313 -8.79 28.69 23.31
CA ARG A 313 -8.24 27.41 22.83
C ARG A 313 -8.12 27.37 21.31
N PHE A 314 -9.16 27.83 20.60
CA PHE A 314 -9.15 27.93 19.14
C PHE A 314 -8.05 28.86 18.63
N LEU A 315 -7.91 30.06 19.22
CA LEU A 315 -6.86 31.01 18.88
C LEU A 315 -5.46 30.44 19.14
N ARG A 316 -5.25 29.75 20.27
CA ARG A 316 -4.00 29.02 20.55
C ARG A 316 -3.72 27.95 19.50
N LYS A 317 -4.74 27.19 19.09
CA LYS A 317 -4.61 26.19 18.01
C LYS A 317 -4.23 26.83 16.68
N ARG A 318 -4.82 27.98 16.32
CA ARG A 318 -4.44 28.73 15.11
C ARG A 318 -3.02 29.27 15.17
N ARG A 319 -2.58 29.81 16.32
CA ARG A 319 -1.18 30.24 16.50
C ARG A 319 -0.21 29.08 16.30
N LYS A 320 -0.45 27.94 16.96
CA LYS A 320 0.37 26.72 16.78
C LYS A 320 0.41 26.24 15.33
N LEU A 321 -0.72 26.31 14.62
CA LEU A 321 -0.77 25.95 13.20
C LEU A 321 0.08 26.90 12.36
N ARG A 322 -0.02 28.21 12.61
CA ARG A 322 0.84 29.22 11.96
C ARG A 322 2.32 28.98 12.28
N ASP A 323 2.65 28.70 13.54
CA ASP A 323 4.03 28.41 13.96
C ASP A 323 4.55 27.10 13.36
N SER A 324 3.68 26.12 13.08
CA SER A 324 4.05 24.87 12.38
C SER A 324 4.18 25.02 10.87
N LEU A 325 3.47 26.00 10.29
CA LEU A 325 3.52 26.33 8.87
C LEU A 325 4.63 27.33 8.54
N SER A 326 5.19 28.02 9.54
CA SER A 326 6.41 28.81 9.39
C SER A 326 7.61 27.88 9.52
N PRO A 327 8.26 27.45 8.42
CA PRO A 327 9.41 26.54 8.47
C PRO A 327 10.61 27.20 9.14
N TRP A 328 10.59 28.52 9.18
CA TRP A 328 11.60 29.36 9.80
C TRP A 328 11.17 29.70 11.23
N LYS A 329 11.32 28.74 12.15
CA LYS A 329 11.69 29.14 13.50
C LYS A 329 13.07 29.76 13.35
N LYS A 330 13.24 31.02 13.77
CA LYS A 330 14.54 31.67 13.93
C LYS A 330 15.52 30.63 14.47
N THR A 331 16.38 30.10 13.60
CA THR A 331 17.62 29.47 14.05
C THR A 331 18.28 30.48 14.98
N ARG A 332 18.90 29.99 16.06
CA ARG A 332 19.77 30.78 16.95
C ARG A 332 20.37 31.94 16.16
N SER A 333 20.07 33.16 16.60
CA SER A 333 20.50 34.40 15.96
C SER A 333 21.87 34.20 15.31
N LEU A 334 21.93 34.15 13.98
CA LEU A 334 23.21 34.20 13.29
C LEU A 334 23.84 35.52 13.74
N ASN A 335 25.00 35.47 14.40
CA ASN A 335 25.77 36.68 14.65
C ASN A 335 26.09 37.31 13.30
N ASP A 336 26.02 38.64 13.21
CA ASP A 336 26.17 39.37 11.93
C ASP A 336 27.48 39.02 11.21
N GLU A 337 28.53 38.68 11.96
CA GLU A 337 29.81 38.17 11.44
C GLU A 337 29.67 36.85 10.66
N GLN A 338 28.87 35.91 11.17
CA GLN A 338 28.63 34.62 10.51
C GLN A 338 27.78 34.80 9.26
N ARG A 339 26.81 35.74 9.28
CA ARG A 339 26.04 36.12 8.11
C ARG A 339 26.95 36.70 7.02
N LEU A 340 27.84 37.62 7.39
CA LEU A 340 28.78 38.26 6.47
C LEU A 340 29.74 37.25 5.83
N HIS A 341 30.28 36.32 6.62
CA HIS A 341 31.17 35.26 6.13
C HIS A 341 30.45 34.28 5.18
N LEU A 342 29.19 33.91 5.48
CA LEU A 342 28.39 33.08 4.57
C LEU A 342 28.06 33.83 3.28
N GLN A 343 27.78 35.13 3.38
CA GLN A 343 27.50 35.98 2.23
C GLN A 343 28.74 36.12 1.34
N GLN A 344 29.92 36.34 1.92
CA GLN A 344 31.20 36.33 1.20
C GLN A 344 31.47 34.98 0.49
N LYS A 345 31.12 33.85 1.11
CA LYS A 345 31.23 32.53 0.46
C LYS A 345 30.27 32.38 -0.73
N ILE A 346 29.05 32.87 -0.59
CA ILE A 346 28.06 32.87 -1.67
C ILE A 346 28.54 33.76 -2.82
N ASP A 347 29.00 34.97 -2.51
CA ASP A 347 29.50 35.93 -3.49
C ASP A 347 30.74 35.39 -4.23
N ALA A 348 31.68 34.78 -3.51
CA ALA A 348 32.84 34.11 -4.12
C ALA A 348 32.40 32.96 -5.04
N HIS A 349 31.38 32.18 -4.65
CA HIS A 349 30.86 31.09 -5.46
C HIS A 349 30.13 31.59 -6.72
N ILE A 350 29.37 32.69 -6.61
CA ILE A 350 28.71 33.36 -7.75
C ILE A 350 29.75 33.93 -8.73
N GLN A 351 30.85 34.50 -8.22
CA GLN A 351 31.95 34.99 -9.04
C GLN A 351 32.66 33.86 -9.80
N LEU A 352 32.83 32.70 -9.17
CA LEU A 352 33.42 31.51 -9.81
C LEU A 352 32.45 30.83 -10.79
N HIS A 353 31.14 31.02 -10.61
CA HIS A 353 30.09 30.44 -11.45
C HIS A 353 29.10 31.51 -11.96
N PRO A 354 29.54 32.37 -12.90
CA PRO A 354 28.66 33.39 -13.48
C PRO A 354 27.46 32.73 -14.15
N ALA A 355 26.26 33.25 -13.86
CA ALA A 355 25.02 32.73 -14.40
C ALA A 355 25.01 32.88 -15.93
N GLN A 356 24.94 31.76 -16.64
CA GLN A 356 24.75 31.74 -18.09
C GLN A 356 23.43 32.45 -18.44
N GLN A 357 23.44 33.33 -19.45
CA GLN A 357 22.21 33.89 -20.01
C GLN A 357 21.40 32.76 -20.63
N ARG A 358 20.31 32.36 -19.96
CA ARG A 358 19.41 31.29 -20.39
C ARG A 358 18.14 31.87 -20.99
N ALA A 359 17.59 31.17 -21.97
CA ALA A 359 16.26 31.47 -22.51
C ALA A 359 15.20 31.40 -21.39
N PRO A 360 14.09 32.16 -21.49
CA PRO A 360 13.08 32.27 -20.43
C PRO A 360 12.40 30.93 -20.09
N GLU A 361 12.33 30.00 -21.04
CA GLU A 361 11.75 28.67 -20.82
C GLU A 361 12.66 27.78 -19.96
N GLN A 362 13.97 27.82 -20.23
CA GLN A 362 14.96 27.05 -19.47
C GLN A 362 15.11 27.57 -18.03
N SER A 363 14.91 28.87 -17.80
CA SER A 363 14.92 29.43 -16.44
C SER A 363 13.67 29.02 -15.65
N GLN A 364 12.51 28.91 -16.31
CA GLN A 364 11.29 28.39 -15.71
C GLN A 364 11.42 26.91 -15.34
N GLU A 365 11.97 26.07 -16.24
CA GLU A 365 12.19 24.65 -15.97
C GLU A 365 13.14 24.43 -14.78
N LEU A 366 14.24 25.18 -14.72
CA LEU A 366 15.17 25.12 -13.59
C LEU A 366 14.54 25.60 -12.29
N HIS A 367 13.71 26.63 -12.35
CA HIS A 367 12.97 27.09 -11.16
C HIS A 367 12.01 26.01 -10.66
N VAL A 368 11.31 25.31 -11.55
CA VAL A 368 10.46 24.17 -11.18
C VAL A 368 11.29 23.04 -10.56
N GLN A 369 12.40 22.65 -11.19
CA GLN A 369 13.32 21.64 -10.65
C GLN A 369 13.91 22.03 -9.29
N ALA A 370 14.26 23.31 -9.10
CA ALA A 370 14.73 23.85 -7.83
C ALA A 370 13.64 23.82 -6.74
N GLN A 371 12.38 24.09 -7.11
CA GLN A 371 11.25 23.98 -6.19
C GLN A 371 10.95 22.53 -5.81
N GLU A 372 11.04 21.59 -6.76
CA GLU A 372 10.87 20.16 -6.51
C GLU A 372 11.95 19.61 -5.57
N THR A 373 13.23 19.92 -5.85
CA THR A 373 14.36 19.53 -5.00
C THR A 373 14.27 20.14 -3.60
N LEU A 374 13.88 21.41 -3.48
CA LEU A 374 13.59 22.04 -2.19
C LEU A 374 12.43 21.33 -1.47
N GLY A 375 11.38 20.97 -2.19
CA GLY A 375 10.24 20.22 -1.65
C GLY A 375 10.65 18.86 -1.09
N GLN A 376 11.49 18.12 -1.82
CA GLN A 376 12.07 16.85 -1.39
C GLN A 376 12.95 17.02 -0.15
N TYR A 377 13.82 18.04 -0.14
CA TYR A 377 14.64 18.36 1.01
C TYR A 377 13.80 18.69 2.25
N LEU A 378 12.79 19.56 2.13
CA LEU A 378 11.92 19.92 3.25
C LEU A 378 11.13 18.73 3.80
N LEU A 379 10.74 17.79 2.94
CA LEU A 379 10.07 16.55 3.37
C LEU A 379 11.04 15.67 4.17
N ARG A 380 12.26 15.48 3.65
CA ARG A 380 13.33 14.73 4.30
C ARG A 380 13.73 15.36 5.64
N TRP A 381 13.91 16.67 5.66
CA TRP A 381 14.23 17.47 6.85
C TRP A 381 13.18 17.32 7.94
N LYS A 382 11.88 17.29 7.62
CA LYS A 382 10.82 17.02 8.61
C LYS A 382 10.92 15.62 9.22
N LEU A 383 11.26 14.61 8.41
CA LEU A 383 11.44 13.24 8.88
C LEU A 383 12.68 13.14 9.78
N GLU A 384 13.80 13.72 9.33
CA GLU A 384 15.08 13.73 10.05
C GLU A 384 14.96 14.48 11.37
N HIS A 385 14.35 15.66 11.40
CA HIS A 385 14.11 16.36 12.67
C HIS A 385 13.19 15.63 13.63
N GLY A 386 12.20 14.89 13.12
CA GLY A 386 11.38 14.04 13.96
C GLY A 386 12.20 12.91 14.60
N ALA A 387 13.20 12.38 13.91
CA ALA A 387 14.12 11.38 14.43
C ALA A 387 15.14 12.01 15.41
N GLU A 388 15.68 13.19 15.10
CA GLU A 388 16.61 13.92 15.95
C GLU A 388 15.97 14.32 17.28
N GLN A 389 14.75 14.85 17.28
CA GLN A 389 14.03 15.18 18.51
C GLN A 389 13.80 13.94 19.40
N ARG A 390 13.52 12.78 18.79
CA ARG A 390 13.42 11.51 19.54
C ARG A 390 14.78 11.11 20.11
N ARG A 391 15.85 11.24 19.33
CA ARG A 391 17.21 10.95 19.77
C ARG A 391 17.63 11.85 20.93
N GLU A 392 17.37 13.14 20.84
CA GLU A 392 17.62 14.12 21.90
C GLU A 392 16.81 13.81 23.16
N ALA A 393 15.53 13.47 23.03
CA ALA A 393 14.69 13.08 24.16
C ALA A 393 15.19 11.79 24.82
N LEU A 394 15.61 10.80 24.03
CA LEU A 394 16.21 9.57 24.54
C LEU A 394 17.55 9.83 25.24
N LEU A 395 18.41 10.66 24.66
CA LEU A 395 19.67 11.05 25.30
C LEU A 395 19.42 11.79 26.62
N ALA A 396 18.48 12.74 26.64
CA ALA A 396 18.11 13.43 27.87
C ALA A 396 17.57 12.47 28.94
N GLN A 397 16.74 11.50 28.53
CA GLN A 397 16.27 10.45 29.42
C GLN A 397 17.42 9.59 29.96
N ILE A 398 18.34 9.16 29.09
CA ILE A 398 19.52 8.39 29.49
C ILE A 398 20.39 9.19 30.46
N TYR A 399 20.61 10.48 30.22
CA TYR A 399 21.37 11.33 31.14
C TYR A 399 20.68 11.51 32.48
N THR A 400 19.34 11.64 32.51
CA THR A 400 18.60 11.66 33.79
C THR A 400 18.69 10.33 34.50
N ASP A 401 18.57 9.21 33.78
CA ASP A 401 18.65 7.86 34.35
C ASP A 401 20.05 7.57 34.91
N ILE A 402 21.11 7.93 34.18
CA ILE A 402 22.50 7.86 34.66
C ILE A 402 22.69 8.72 35.90
N GLY A 403 22.19 9.97 35.90
CA GLY A 403 22.27 10.85 37.07
C GLY A 403 21.56 10.26 38.29
N MET A 404 20.38 9.65 38.09
CA MET A 404 19.64 8.97 39.15
C MET A 404 20.40 7.74 39.69
N LEU A 405 20.99 6.92 38.81
CA LEU A 405 21.75 5.74 39.22
C LEU A 405 23.08 6.08 39.90
N MET A 406 23.78 7.11 39.43
CA MET A 406 25.02 7.59 40.05
C MET A 406 24.78 8.24 41.42
N GLY A 407 23.58 8.77 41.65
CA GLY A 407 23.14 9.33 42.93
C GLY A 407 22.37 8.35 43.82
N ALA A 408 22.39 7.04 43.52
CA ALA A 408 21.65 6.05 44.29
C ALA A 408 22.25 5.88 45.71
N PRO A 409 21.43 5.96 46.78
CA PRO A 409 21.90 5.76 48.15
C PRO A 409 22.37 4.32 48.36
N SER A 410 23.30 4.13 49.29
CA SER A 410 23.75 2.80 49.67
C SER A 410 22.58 1.97 50.26
N LEU A 411 22.63 0.64 50.12
CA LEU A 411 21.54 -0.26 50.57
C LEU A 411 21.21 -0.14 52.08
N SER A 412 22.14 0.40 52.88
CA SER A 412 21.98 0.69 54.30
C SER A 412 21.31 2.02 54.61
N GLU A 413 21.30 2.97 53.67
CA GLU A 413 20.83 4.36 53.87
C GLU A 413 19.51 4.66 53.15
N GLY A 414 19.00 3.73 52.34
CA GLY A 414 17.80 3.92 51.52
C GLY A 414 16.51 4.04 52.34
N THR A 415 15.75 5.11 52.09
CA THR A 415 14.39 5.28 52.64
C THR A 415 13.31 4.77 51.68
N GLU A 416 12.10 4.52 52.20
CA GLU A 416 10.95 4.05 51.39
C GLU A 416 10.58 5.00 50.24
N LYS A 417 10.88 6.30 50.40
CA LYS A 417 10.70 7.33 49.35
C LYS A 417 11.71 7.20 48.22
N ASP A 418 12.90 6.69 48.48
CA ASP A 418 13.92 6.47 47.45
C ASP A 418 13.55 5.26 46.57
N LEU A 419 12.86 4.27 47.14
CA LEU A 419 12.34 3.12 46.38
C LEU A 419 11.30 3.53 45.32
N GLU A 420 10.48 4.54 45.61
CA GLU A 420 9.51 5.06 44.64
C GLU A 420 10.19 5.69 43.42
N ILE A 421 11.36 6.31 43.59
CA ILE A 421 12.13 6.98 42.53
C ILE A 421 12.69 5.95 41.53
N PHE A 422 13.16 4.80 42.01
CA PHE A 422 13.71 3.72 41.18
C PHE A 422 12.65 2.71 40.69
N SER A 423 11.39 2.87 41.10
CA SER A 423 10.29 2.01 40.66
C SER A 423 9.66 2.48 39.36
N SER A 424 9.46 1.56 38.40
CA SER A 424 8.74 1.88 37.17
C SER A 424 7.24 2.01 37.44
N ARG A 425 6.60 3.10 36.98
CA ARG A 425 5.14 3.29 37.06
C ARG A 425 4.32 2.25 36.27
N SER A 426 4.96 1.54 35.34
CA SER A 426 4.37 0.45 34.57
C SER A 426 4.44 -0.87 35.35
N VAL A 427 3.27 -1.35 35.79
CA VAL A 427 3.12 -2.63 36.51
C VAL A 427 3.79 -3.81 35.79
N PRO A 428 3.68 -3.99 34.46
CA PRO A 428 4.33 -5.11 33.78
C PRO A 428 5.86 -5.07 33.84
N VAL A 429 6.44 -3.86 33.77
CA VAL A 429 7.90 -3.67 33.81
C VAL A 429 8.42 -3.90 35.22
N ALA A 430 7.73 -3.37 36.24
CA ALA A 430 8.06 -3.61 37.64
C ALA A 430 7.99 -5.10 37.99
N LEU A 431 6.97 -5.81 37.49
CA LEU A 431 6.76 -7.23 37.76
C LEU A 431 7.84 -8.08 37.06
N LYS A 432 8.20 -7.76 35.81
CA LYS A 432 9.32 -8.41 35.11
C LYS A 432 10.66 -8.13 35.80
N ALA A 433 10.90 -6.91 36.28
CA ALA A 433 12.11 -6.57 37.04
C ALA A 433 12.18 -7.32 38.39
N LYS A 434 11.04 -7.51 39.07
CA LYS A 434 10.97 -8.33 40.29
C LYS A 434 11.26 -9.82 39.98
N GLN A 435 10.71 -10.34 38.89
CA GLN A 435 10.99 -11.70 38.43
C GLN A 435 12.47 -11.89 38.04
N SER A 436 13.07 -10.94 37.32
CA SER A 436 14.50 -11.01 36.98
C SER A 436 15.39 -10.91 38.22
N HIS A 437 15.04 -10.07 39.20
CA HIS A 437 15.78 -9.99 40.45
C HIS A 437 15.66 -11.27 41.29
N THR A 438 14.46 -11.85 41.41
CA THR A 438 14.27 -13.11 42.15
C THR A 438 14.97 -14.29 41.49
N THR A 439 14.97 -14.37 40.16
CA THR A 439 15.76 -15.36 39.41
C THR A 439 17.26 -15.14 39.60
N MET A 440 17.74 -13.89 39.57
CA MET A 440 19.14 -13.55 39.87
C MET A 440 19.54 -13.98 41.29
N LEU A 441 18.70 -13.73 42.31
CA LEU A 441 18.95 -14.17 43.69
C LEU A 441 18.93 -15.70 43.84
N LYS A 442 18.05 -16.39 43.11
CA LYS A 442 18.05 -17.86 43.06
C LYS A 442 19.36 -18.35 42.45
N ARG A 443 19.81 -17.76 41.33
CA ARG A 443 21.08 -18.07 40.66
C ARG A 443 22.28 -17.84 41.57
N SER A 444 22.34 -16.73 42.30
CA SER A 444 23.50 -16.44 43.18
C SER A 444 23.67 -17.49 44.28
N ARG A 445 22.56 -18.03 44.80
CA ARG A 445 22.50 -19.10 45.81
C ARG A 445 22.77 -20.50 45.27
N TRP A 446 22.87 -20.68 43.95
CA TRP A 446 23.15 -21.99 43.39
C TRP A 446 24.62 -22.40 43.59
N PRO A 447 24.87 -23.69 43.82
CA PRO A 447 26.21 -24.25 43.76
C PRO A 447 26.86 -23.95 42.39
N TRP A 448 28.19 -23.77 42.37
CA TRP A 448 28.94 -23.38 41.17
C TRP A 448 28.70 -24.30 39.96
N TRP A 449 28.50 -25.60 40.19
CA TRP A 449 28.23 -26.58 39.12
C TRP A 449 26.87 -26.39 38.42
N LYS A 450 25.88 -25.80 39.11
CA LYS A 450 24.56 -25.49 38.53
C LYS A 450 24.54 -24.14 37.81
N LYS A 451 25.56 -23.30 38.01
CA LYS A 451 25.77 -22.05 37.28
C LYS A 451 26.37 -22.28 35.89
N LEU A 452 27.02 -23.43 35.66
CA LEU A 452 27.63 -23.84 34.39
C LEU A 452 26.63 -24.42 33.39
N SER A 453 25.54 -25.04 33.86
CA SER A 453 24.52 -25.65 33.00
C SER A 453 23.60 -24.65 32.27
N ASP A 454 23.61 -23.38 32.69
CA ASP A 454 22.71 -22.33 32.19
C ASP A 454 23.28 -21.54 30.99
N GLU A 455 24.54 -21.77 30.57
CA GLU A 455 25.08 -21.17 29.32
C GLU A 455 24.39 -21.72 28.06
N PHE A 456 23.64 -22.83 28.19
CA PHE A 456 23.00 -23.54 27.07
C PHE A 456 21.46 -23.42 27.04
N ILE A 457 20.84 -22.64 27.93
CA ILE A 457 19.37 -22.46 27.92
C ILE A 457 19.05 -21.11 27.27
N GLU A 458 18.75 -21.15 25.97
CA GLU A 458 18.11 -20.03 25.27
C GLU A 458 16.83 -19.61 26.02
N GLU A 459 16.64 -18.29 26.19
CA GLU A 459 15.56 -17.64 26.97
C GLU A 459 14.11 -17.98 26.54
N THR A 460 13.92 -18.91 25.61
CA THR A 460 12.62 -19.34 25.09
C THR A 460 11.93 -20.41 25.95
N ASP A 461 12.67 -21.25 26.70
CA ASP A 461 12.08 -22.44 27.32
C ASP A 461 11.67 -22.29 28.79
N ALA A 462 11.98 -21.15 29.43
CA ALA A 462 11.59 -20.86 30.81
C ALA A 462 10.10 -20.50 31.00
N VAL A 463 9.28 -20.50 29.93
CA VAL A 463 7.85 -20.19 29.99
C VAL A 463 6.98 -21.43 30.26
N MET A 464 7.51 -22.65 30.15
CA MET A 464 6.68 -23.87 30.16
C MET A 464 6.77 -24.74 31.42
N ASN A 465 7.68 -24.48 32.36
CA ASN A 465 7.88 -25.35 33.53
C ASN A 465 8.06 -24.57 34.84
N ASP A 466 7.07 -23.75 35.20
CA ASP A 466 6.73 -23.54 36.61
C ASP A 466 5.21 -23.77 36.73
N SER A 467 4.88 -24.83 37.47
CA SER A 467 3.54 -25.21 37.87
C SER A 467 2.72 -23.99 38.28
N PHE A 468 1.54 -23.88 37.67
CA PHE A 468 0.45 -22.99 38.05
C PHE A 468 0.16 -23.07 39.56
N ASP A 469 0.78 -22.18 40.34
CA ASP A 469 0.31 -21.83 41.67
C ASP A 469 -0.80 -20.78 41.47
N MET A 470 -2.01 -21.27 41.25
CA MET A 470 -3.22 -20.54 40.91
C MET A 470 -3.88 -19.86 42.13
N ASP A 471 -3.09 -19.27 43.02
CA ASP A 471 -3.60 -18.50 44.15
C ASP A 471 -2.78 -17.22 44.36
N GLN A 472 -3.04 -16.22 43.51
CA GLN A 472 -3.15 -14.80 43.89
C GLN A 472 -3.41 -13.93 42.66
N GLY A 473 -4.61 -13.35 42.60
CA GLY A 473 -4.87 -12.14 41.82
C GLY A 473 -5.22 -12.35 40.35
N ILE A 474 -6.51 -12.59 40.11
CA ILE A 474 -7.22 -12.44 38.84
C ILE A 474 -6.64 -11.28 38.02
N ILE A 475 -5.92 -11.59 36.93
CA ILE A 475 -5.46 -10.60 35.95
C ILE A 475 -6.67 -10.20 35.10
N PHE A 476 -7.39 -9.18 35.56
CA PHE A 476 -8.39 -8.48 34.77
C PHE A 476 -7.67 -7.53 33.80
N VAL A 477 -7.51 -7.93 32.55
CA VAL A 477 -7.03 -7.05 31.46
C VAL A 477 -8.14 -6.07 31.07
N ALA A 478 -8.36 -5.04 31.88
CA ALA A 478 -9.12 -3.86 31.48
C ALA A 478 -8.19 -2.85 30.79
N GLY A 479 -7.99 -3.06 29.49
CA GLY A 479 -7.15 -2.18 28.65
C GLY A 479 -7.75 -1.84 27.29
N ALA A 480 -9.05 -2.04 27.08
CA ALA A 480 -9.73 -1.53 25.89
C ALA A 480 -10.07 -0.05 26.10
N LYS A 481 -9.22 0.84 25.57
CA LYS A 481 -9.53 2.25 25.36
C LYS A 481 -10.86 2.34 24.59
N THR A 482 -11.94 2.67 25.29
CA THR A 482 -13.14 3.21 24.65
C THR A 482 -12.77 4.56 24.05
N ALA A 483 -12.56 4.58 22.74
CA ALA A 483 -12.55 5.81 21.97
C ALA A 483 -13.86 6.54 22.25
N LYS A 484 -13.78 7.70 22.90
CA LYS A 484 -14.86 8.68 22.93
C LYS A 484 -15.12 9.08 21.48
N VAL A 485 -16.21 8.55 20.93
CA VAL A 485 -16.90 9.15 19.79
C VAL A 485 -17.29 10.56 20.23
N THR A 486 -16.67 11.55 19.61
CA THR A 486 -17.13 12.94 19.69
C THR A 486 -18.43 13.01 18.92
N ASP A 487 -19.54 13.11 19.63
CA ASP A 487 -20.83 13.50 19.09
C ASP A 487 -20.70 14.88 18.43
N SER A 488 -20.72 14.91 17.10
CA SER A 488 -21.06 16.09 16.31
C SER A 488 -22.58 16.23 16.33
N SER A 489 -23.11 16.86 17.38
CA SER A 489 -24.50 17.34 17.40
C SER A 489 -24.65 18.48 16.40
N GLY A 490 -25.73 18.42 15.62
CA GLY A 490 -25.97 19.26 14.45
C GLY A 490 -26.14 20.74 14.74
N CYS A 491 -25.80 21.53 13.73
CA CYS A 491 -26.29 22.89 13.55
C CYS A 491 -27.80 22.84 13.21
N PRO A 492 -28.64 23.61 13.90
CA PRO A 492 -29.86 24.13 13.29
C PRO A 492 -29.49 25.38 12.49
N LEU A 493 -29.74 25.35 11.18
CA LEU A 493 -29.74 26.58 10.38
C LEU A 493 -31.10 27.29 10.55
N PRO A 494 -31.12 28.63 10.57
CA PRO A 494 -32.34 29.43 10.51
C PRO A 494 -33.00 29.38 9.13
#